data_AF-A0A7Z1MGX5-F1
#
_entry.id   AF-A0A7Z1MGX5-F1
#
_cell.length_a   1.000
_cell.length_b   1.000
_cell.length_c   1.000
_cell.angle_alpha   90.00
_cell.angle_beta   90.00
_cell.angle_gamma   90.00
#
_symmetry.space_group_name_H-M   'P 1'
#
loop_
_entity.id
_entity.type
_entity.pdbx_description
1 polymer ?
#
loop_
_entity_poly.entity_id
_entity_poly.type
_entity_poly.pdbx_seq_one_letter_code
_entity_poly.pdbx_strand_id
1 'polypeptide(L)' 'MNSKSNSIVDNNEIGIAFNLSSTANKTLTRSAKKAERAKKREGKLRLEDHLKRFPDWSL' A
#
# COMPACT_ATOMS: atom_id res chain seq x y z
N MET A 1 32.19 -11.98 -8.98
CA MET A 1 31.86 -11.61 -7.59
C MET A 1 30.37 -11.34 -7.54
N ASN A 2 29.57 -12.32 -7.09
CA ASN A 2 28.11 -12.17 -7.04
C ASN A 2 27.73 -11.73 -5.63
N SER A 3 27.63 -10.42 -5.43
CA SER A 3 27.07 -9.85 -4.20
C SER A 3 25.57 -10.12 -4.19
N LYS A 4 25.17 -11.26 -3.60
CA LYS A 4 23.78 -11.46 -3.18
C LYS A 4 23.51 -10.42 -2.12
N SER A 5 22.73 -9.39 -2.48
CA SER A 5 22.16 -8.46 -1.53
C SER A 5 21.27 -9.25 -0.56
N ASN A 6 21.80 -9.54 0.62
CA ASN A 6 21.00 -10.01 1.75
C ASN A 6 20.05 -8.87 2.12
N SER A 7 18.84 -8.87 1.55
CA SER A 7 17.76 -8.06 2.06
C SER A 7 17.45 -8.57 3.46
N ILE A 8 17.79 -7.77 4.47
CA ILE A 8 17.31 -7.95 5.85
C ILE A 8 15.79 -7.95 5.75
N VAL A 9 15.17 -9.12 5.85
CA VAL A 9 13.71 -9.25 5.85
C VAL A 9 13.28 -8.80 7.24
N ASP A 10 12.78 -7.58 7.32
CA ASP A 10 12.14 -7.07 8.54
C ASP A 10 10.86 -7.89 8.76
N ASN A 11 10.87 -8.77 9.78
CA ASN A 11 9.82 -9.76 10.03
C ASN A 11 8.55 -9.16 10.67
N ASN A 12 8.39 -7.84 10.64
CA ASN A 12 7.29 -7.12 11.28
C ASN A 12 6.18 -6.67 10.31
N GLU A 13 6.17 -7.16 9.06
CA GLU A 13 5.05 -6.87 8.15
C GLU A 13 3.75 -7.53 8.65
N ILE A 14 2.70 -6.71 8.85
CA ILE A 14 1.38 -7.17 9.29
C ILE A 14 0.37 -7.03 8.15
N GLY A 15 -0.41 -8.08 7.90
CA GLY A 15 -1.53 -8.05 6.98
C GLY A 15 -2.76 -7.38 7.61
N ILE A 16 -3.30 -6.36 6.95
CA ILE A 16 -4.50 -5.64 7.41
C ILE A 16 -5.65 -5.89 6.44
N ALA A 17 -6.82 -6.24 6.97
CA ALA A 17 -8.06 -6.39 6.21
C ALA A 17 -9.10 -5.37 6.69
N PHE A 18 -9.69 -4.63 5.76
CA PHE A 18 -10.74 -3.66 6.04
C PHE A 18 -11.71 -3.56 4.87
N ASN A 19 -12.93 -3.12 5.16
CA ASN A 19 -13.91 -2.77 4.15
C ASN A 19 -13.76 -1.29 3.77
N LEU A 20 -13.78 -1.02 2.47
CA LEU A 20 -13.80 0.35 1.95
C LEU A 20 -15.23 0.81 1.72
N SER A 21 -15.49 2.09 1.94
CA SER A 21 -16.72 2.72 1.45
C SER A 21 -16.84 2.56 -0.08
N SER A 22 -18.07 2.57 -0.60
CA SER A 22 -18.32 2.43 -2.05
C SER A 22 -17.53 3.46 -2.87
N THR A 23 -17.47 4.70 -2.40
CA THR A 23 -16.72 5.80 -3.03
C THR A 23 -15.21 5.53 -3.04
N ALA A 24 -14.62 5.13 -1.90
CA ALA A 24 -13.20 4.81 -1.81
C ALA A 24 -12.84 3.62 -2.70
N ASN A 25 -13.70 2.60 -2.72
CA ASN A 25 -13.53 1.42 -3.56
C ASN A 25 -13.52 1.73 -5.06
N LYS A 26 -14.44 2.60 -5.52
CA LYS A 26 -14.48 3.08 -6.92
C LYS A 26 -13.22 3.87 -7.27
N THR A 27 -12.81 4.78 -6.40
CA THR A 27 -11.59 5.57 -6.58
C THR A 27 -10.36 4.67 -6.69
N LEU A 28 -10.18 3.73 -5.76
CA LEU A 28 -9.06 2.80 -5.77
C LEU A 28 -9.05 1.94 -7.05
N THR A 29 -10.22 1.48 -7.51
CA THR A 29 -10.35 0.68 -8.74
C THR A 29 -9.89 1.47 -9.97
N ARG A 30 -10.34 2.72 -10.10
CA ARG A 30 -9.93 3.59 -11.21
C ARG A 30 -8.43 3.85 -11.20
N SER A 31 -7.87 4.15 -10.04
CA SER A 31 -6.44 4.37 -9.87
C SER A 31 -5.61 3.15 -10.21
N ALA A 32 -6.02 1.97 -9.73
CA ALA A 32 -5.33 0.71 -10.02
C ALA A 32 -5.31 0.40 -11.52
N LYS A 33 -6.44 0.64 -12.22
CA LYS A 33 -6.51 0.51 -13.69
C LYS A 33 -5.57 1.49 -14.40
N LYS A 34 -5.59 2.77 -14.02
CA LYS A 34 -4.74 3.81 -14.62
C LYS A 34 -3.24 3.53 -14.41
N ALA A 35 -2.87 2.95 -13.27
CA ALA A 35 -1.50 2.61 -12.94
C ALA A 35 -1.07 1.23 -13.44
N GLU A 36 -1.95 0.47 -14.09
CA GLU A 36 -1.72 -0.91 -14.53
C GLU A 36 -1.26 -1.84 -13.40
N ARG A 37 -1.88 -1.70 -12.22
CA ARG A 37 -1.56 -2.49 -11.02
C ARG A 37 -2.74 -3.31 -10.53
N ALA A 38 -2.42 -4.42 -9.86
CA ALA A 38 -3.39 -5.11 -9.04
C ALA A 38 -3.92 -4.16 -7.94
N LYS A 39 -5.24 -4.19 -7.73
CA LYS A 39 -5.92 -3.30 -6.79
C LYS A 39 -5.38 -3.38 -5.36
N LYS A 40 -5.03 -4.58 -4.90
CA LYS A 40 -4.38 -4.79 -3.58
C LYS A 40 -3.04 -4.05 -3.49
N ARG A 41 -2.21 -4.13 -4.53
CA ARG A 41 -0.91 -3.45 -4.59
C ARG A 41 -1.08 -1.94 -4.59
N GLU A 42 -2.01 -1.41 -5.38
CA GLU A 42 -2.32 0.03 -5.37
C GLU A 42 -2.85 0.48 -4.00
N GLY A 43 -3.65 -0.36 -3.34
CA GLY A 43 -4.14 -0.09 -1.98
C GLY A 43 -3.00 0.00 -0.96
N LYS A 44 -2.09 -0.98 -0.97
CA LYS A 44 -0.87 -0.98 -0.14
C LYS A 44 -0.08 0.31 -0.35
N LEU A 45 0.27 0.61 -1.60
CA LEU A 45 1.08 1.80 -1.94
C LEU A 45 0.44 3.10 -1.46
N ARG A 46 -0.88 3.24 -1.63
CA ARG A 46 -1.60 4.44 -1.17
C ARG A 46 -1.65 4.56 0.34
N LEU A 47 -1.82 3.44 1.05
CA LEU A 47 -1.82 3.43 2.52
C LEU A 47 -0.44 3.79 3.06
N GLU A 48 0.62 3.16 2.54
CA GLU A 48 2.00 3.47 2.92
C GLU A 48 2.38 4.92 2.61
N ASP A 49 2.01 5.41 1.42
CA ASP A 49 2.24 6.81 1.04
C ASP A 49 1.50 7.78 1.97
N HIS A 50 0.25 7.47 2.34
CA HIS A 50 -0.51 8.30 3.28
C HIS A 50 0.13 8.33 4.66
N LEU A 51 0.47 7.17 5.24
CA LEU A 51 1.11 7.08 6.56
C LEU A 51 2.49 7.75 6.57
N LYS A 52 3.24 7.69 5.45
CA LYS A 52 4.51 8.41 5.30
C LYS A 52 4.33 9.92 5.28
N ARG A 53 3.27 10.42 4.64
CA ARG A 53 2.98 11.87 4.54
C ARG A 53 2.36 12.43 5.82
N PHE A 54 1.61 11.61 6.54
CA PHE A 54 0.86 11.99 7.73
C PHE A 54 1.14 11.01 8.87
N PRO A 55 2.36 11.01 9.45
CA PRO A 55 2.73 10.08 10.52
C PRO A 55 1.92 10.32 11.80
N ASP A 56 1.60 11.58 12.10
CA ASP A 56 0.86 12.00 13.31
C ASP A 56 -0.50 12.59 12.94
N TRP A 57 -1.24 11.90 12.08
CA TRP A 57 -2.62 12.28 11.77
C TRP A 57 -3.47 12.23 13.04
N SER A 58 -4.08 13.36 13.42
CA SER A 58 -5.18 13.43 14.39
C SER A 58 -6.42 13.98 13.71
N LEU A 59 -7.58 13.43 14.10
CA LEU A 59 -8.92 13.78 13.63
C LEU A 59 -9.46 15.01 14.35
#